data_AF-D7DBR1-F1
#
_entry.id   AF-D7DBR1-F1
#
_cell.length_a   1.000
_cell.length_b   1.000
_cell.length_c   1.000
_cell.angle_alpha   90.00
_cell.angle_beta   90.00
_cell.angle_gamma   90.00
#
_symmetry.space_group_name_H-M   'P 1'
#
loop_
_entity.id
_entity.type
_entity.pdbx_description
1 polymer ?
#
loop_
_entity_poly.entity_id
_entity_poly.type
_entity_poly.pdbx_seq_one_letter_code
_entity_poly.pdbx_strand_id
1 'polypeptide(L)' 'MSKEKDVAELLDEAIDLVDKIESFLTRIKPNEKIEQGLVFQIYQNIVFLREKIVEARMKTLNKTNKKELT' A
#
# COMPACT_ATOMS: atom_id res chain seq x y z
N MET A 1 -3.05 -9.13 -20.35
CA MET A 1 -2.02 -9.70 -19.45
C MET A 1 -1.36 -8.56 -18.71
N SER A 2 -1.53 -8.45 -17.39
CA SER A 2 -0.78 -7.47 -16.59
C SER A 2 0.68 -7.93 -16.56
N LYS A 3 1.63 -7.03 -16.87
CA LYS A 3 3.05 -7.29 -16.64
C LYS A 3 3.26 -7.59 -15.14
N GLU A 4 4.11 -8.55 -14.85
CA GLU A 4 4.48 -8.87 -13.48
C GLU A 4 5.26 -7.70 -12.90
N LYS A 5 4.74 -7.06 -11.84
CA LYS A 5 5.38 -5.89 -11.25
C LYS A 5 6.65 -6.29 -10.50
N ASP A 6 7.67 -5.45 -10.56
CA ASP A 6 8.86 -5.67 -9.74
C ASP A 6 8.68 -5.11 -8.31
N VAL A 7 9.71 -5.27 -7.48
CA VAL A 7 9.63 -4.82 -6.08
C VAL A 7 9.59 -3.30 -5.98
N ALA A 8 10.28 -2.58 -6.87
CA ALA A 8 10.30 -1.12 -6.85
C ALA A 8 8.92 -0.57 -7.22
N GLU A 9 8.30 -1.11 -8.27
CA GLU A 9 6.93 -0.73 -8.69
C GLU A 9 5.90 -0.96 -7.58
N LEU A 10 6.04 -2.03 -6.80
CA LEU A 10 5.15 -2.31 -5.66
C LEU A 10 5.37 -1.34 -4.49
N LEU A 11 6.60 -0.89 -4.28
CA LEU A 11 6.92 0.11 -3.25
C LEU A 11 6.47 1.51 -3.67
N ASP A 12 6.59 1.85 -4.95
CA ASP A 12 6.07 3.11 -5.49
C ASP A 12 4.53 3.16 -5.32
N GLU A 13 3.83 2.07 -5.63
CA GLU A 13 2.38 1.95 -5.36
C GLU A 13 2.02 2.05 -3.88
N ALA A 14 2.88 1.53 -3.00
CA ALA A 14 2.70 1.66 -1.56
C ALA A 14 2.87 3.13 -1.11
N ILE A 15 3.86 3.85 -1.65
CA ILE A 15 4.07 5.28 -1.35
C ILE A 15 2.87 6.10 -1.82
N ASP A 16 2.37 5.87 -3.04
CA ASP A 16 1.18 6.55 -3.55
C ASP A 16 -0.06 6.33 -2.66
N LEU A 17 -0.18 5.16 -2.03
CA LEU A 17 -1.26 4.85 -1.10
C LEU A 17 -1.10 5.58 0.23
N VAL A 18 0.13 5.75 0.72
CA VAL A 18 0.44 6.57 1.90
C VAL A 18 0.04 8.02 1.62
N ASP A 19 0.45 8.59 0.50
CA ASP A 19 0.13 9.98 0.13
C ASP A 19 -1.39 10.21 0.04
N LYS A 20 -2.13 9.24 -0.50
CA LYS A 20 -3.61 9.28 -0.52
C LYS A 20 -4.20 9.26 0.88
N ILE A 21 -3.70 8.40 1.77
CA ILE A 21 -4.15 8.34 3.16
C ILE A 21 -3.88 9.68 3.85
N GLU A 22 -2.69 10.25 3.69
CA GLU A 22 -2.34 11.56 4.24
C GLU A 22 -3.30 12.65 3.74
N SER A 23 -3.58 12.68 2.43
CA SER A 23 -4.56 13.61 1.86
C SER A 23 -5.95 13.45 2.49
N PHE A 24 -6.44 12.23 2.70
CA PHE A 24 -7.70 12.01 3.40
C PHE A 24 -7.67 12.47 4.86
N LEU A 25 -6.55 12.25 5.56
CA LEU A 25 -6.38 12.71 6.94
C LEU A 25 -6.40 14.24 7.02
N THR A 26 -5.88 14.98 6.03
CA THR A 26 -5.95 16.46 6.03
C THR A 26 -7.38 17.00 5.97
N ARG A 27 -8.34 16.19 5.50
CA ARG A 27 -9.76 16.56 5.45
C ARG A 27 -10.47 16.40 6.80
N ILE A 28 -9.84 15.75 7.77
CA ILE A 28 -10.37 15.58 9.12
C ILE A 28 -10.11 16.86 9.89
N LYS A 29 -11.17 17.62 10.15
CA LYS A 29 -11.10 18.81 10.99
C LYS A 29 -11.33 18.46 12.46
N PRO A 30 -10.55 19.06 13.39
CA PRO A 30 -10.78 18.89 14.82
C PRO A 30 -12.20 19.30 15.20
N ASN A 31 -12.84 18.51 16.07
CA ASN A 31 -14.18 18.77 16.60
C ASN A 31 -15.33 18.79 15.57
N GLU A 32 -15.07 18.43 14.31
CA GLU A 32 -16.11 18.19 13.31
C GLU A 32 -16.46 16.71 13.22
N LYS A 33 -17.72 16.42 12.88
CA LYS A 33 -18.16 15.04 12.66
C LYS A 33 -17.52 14.51 11.38
N ILE A 34 -16.72 13.46 11.51
CA ILE A 34 -16.06 12.81 10.37
C ILE A 34 -17.11 12.05 9.56
N GLU A 35 -17.09 12.25 8.24
CA GLU A 35 -17.93 11.49 7.31
C GLU A 35 -17.51 10.01 7.32
N GLN A 36 -18.47 9.10 7.48
CA GLN A 36 -18.18 7.65 7.48
C GLN A 36 -17.54 7.17 6.18
N GLY A 37 -17.87 7.82 5.04
CA GLY A 37 -17.24 7.54 3.76
C GLY A 37 -15.74 7.83 3.76
N LEU A 38 -15.30 8.90 4.43
CA LEU A 38 -13.88 9.24 4.56
C LEU A 38 -13.14 8.20 5.41
N VAL A 39 -13.75 7.74 6.51
CA VAL A 39 -13.19 6.67 7.35
C VAL A 39 -13.02 5.39 6.55
N PHE A 40 -14.04 5.02 5.76
CA PHE A 40 -13.99 3.84 4.89
C PHE A 40 -12.89 3.97 3.82
N GLN A 41 -12.75 5.13 3.19
CA GLN A 41 -11.70 5.40 2.20
C GLN A 41 -10.30 5.25 2.81
N ILE A 42 -10.06 5.82 3.99
CA ILE A 42 -8.79 5.67 4.71
C ILE A 42 -8.51 4.19 4.99
N TYR A 43 -9.48 3.48 5.56
CA TYR A 43 -9.35 2.06 5.87
C TYR A 43 -9.02 1.22 4.62
N GLN A 44 -9.74 1.43 3.52
CA GLN A 44 -9.53 0.71 2.28
C GLN A 44 -8.12 0.94 1.71
N ASN A 45 -7.61 2.18 1.75
CA ASN A 45 -6.26 2.47 1.28
C ASN A 45 -5.18 1.85 2.19
N ILE A 46 -5.42 1.76 3.51
CA ILE A 46 -4.52 1.04 4.43
C ILE A 46 -4.47 -0.46 4.10
N VAL A 47 -5.61 -1.07 3.78
CA VAL A 47 -5.67 -2.49 3.38
C VAL A 47 -4.86 -2.71 2.09
N PHE A 48 -5.06 -1.87 1.06
CA PHE A 48 -4.30 -1.97 -0.18
C PHE A 48 -2.80 -1.74 0.02
N LEU A 49 -2.44 -0.79 0.89
CA LEU A 49 -1.04 -0.54 1.23
C LEU A 49 -0.38 -1.80 1.81
N ARG A 50 -1.08 -2.46 2.74
CA ARG A 50 -0.62 -3.71 3.34
C ARG A 50 -0.44 -4.80 2.29
N GLU A 51 -1.36 -4.94 1.35
CA GLU A 51 -1.26 -5.92 0.26
C GLU A 51 0.00 -5.71 -0.57
N LYS A 52 0.32 -4.46 -0.94
CA LYS A 52 1.52 -4.12 -1.72
C LYS A 52 2.81 -4.44 -0.98
N ILE A 53 2.88 -4.12 0.30
CA ILE A 53 4.03 -4.44 1.16
C ILE A 53 4.21 -5.97 1.27
N VAL A 54 3.12 -6.72 1.43
CA VAL A 54 3.16 -8.20 1.48
C VAL A 54 3.63 -8.76 0.13
N GLU A 55 3.11 -8.28 -0.99
CA GLU A 55 3.51 -8.72 -2.33
C GLU A 55 5.01 -8.46 -2.57
N ALA A 56 5.50 -7.27 -2.21
CA ALA A 56 6.91 -6.91 -2.30
C ALA A 56 7.78 -7.86 -1.44
N ARG A 57 7.36 -8.15 -0.21
CA ARG A 57 8.05 -9.08 0.69
C ARG A 57 8.10 -10.51 0.14
N MET A 58 7.00 -10.99 -0.45
CA MET A 58 6.98 -12.34 -1.04
C MET A 58 7.94 -12.43 -2.23
N LYS A 59 8.00 -11.39 -3.06
CA LYS A 59 8.94 -11.33 -4.20
C LYS A 59 10.39 -11.30 -3.77
N THR A 60 10.73 -10.57 -2.70
CA THR A 60 12.11 -10.56 -2.18
C THR A 60 12.51 -11.91 -1.59
N LEU A 61 11.64 -12.55 -0.79
CA LEU A 61 11.89 -13.90 -0.26
C LEU A 61 12.10 -14.93 -1.36
N ASN A 62 11.27 -14.90 -2.40
CA ASN A 62 11.40 -15.81 -3.55
C ASN A 62 12.71 -15.60 -4.34
N LYS A 63 13.19 -14.36 -4.45
CA LYS A 63 14.49 -14.06 -5.06
C LYS A 63 15.66 -14.55 -4.21
N THR A 64 15.59 -14.38 -2.88
CA THR A 64 16.62 -14.86 -1.96
C THR A 64 16.73 -16.39 -1.98
N ASN A 65 15.60 -17.10 -1.88
CA ASN A 65 15.57 -18.56 -1.92
C ASN A 65 16.12 -19.13 -3.24
N LYS A 66 15.92 -18.43 -4.38
CA LYS A 66 16.50 -18.84 -5.67
C LYS A 66 18.02 -18.65 -5.73
N LYS A 67 18.59 -17.68 -5.02
CA LYS A 67 20.04 -17.45 -4.98
C LYS A 67 20.80 -18.47 -4.13
N GLU A 68 20.16 -19.09 -3.15
CA GLU A 68 20.79 -20.11 -2.29
C GLU A 68 20.85 -21.51 -2.95
N LEU A 69 20.14 -21.71 -4.07
CA LEU A 69 20.06 -22.98 -4.82
C LEU A 69 20.88 -22.98 -6.12
N THR A 70 21.62 -21.90 -6.41
CA THR A 70 22.48 -21.72 -7.60
C THR A 70 23.89 -21.40 -7.18
#